data_AF-A0A6I5PCD8-F1
#
_entry.id   AF-A0A6I5PCD8-F1
#
_cell.length_a   1.000
_cell.length_b   1.000
_cell.length_c   1.000
_cell.angle_alpha   90.00
_cell.angle_beta   90.00
_cell.angle_gamma   90.00
#
_symmetry.space_group_name_H-M   'P 1'
#
loop_
_entity.id
_entity.type
_entity.pdbx_description
1 polymer ?
#
loop_
_entity_poly.entity_id
_entity_poly.type
_entity_poly.pdbx_seq_one_letter_code
_entity_poly.pdbx_strand_id
1 'polypeptide(L)'
;MSKFAVATGLATGALVSSFATGNAFAVGFGFETDYFENASPKGDILLKSVTIGDEIIEDFSFVNSAVIDFNDAFDGGNTGAASADKGDNATGGVVQENLSEMDGDVVVANLSTNNLNHIIDTEDEGAFTIDLQFGKSIDNLLIWERGKNSDLGIVALDAAGNEIGEKLTITRNMWLDAGYSIDTTEIDEAQEVGSLGISIFDDLGVESGAVDSIRFFSESGFNGPDWKFVGTDAARVPEPAFILGFTLVGGALAWQKRAKAA
;
A
#
# COMPACT_ATOMS: atom_id res chain seq x y z
N MET A 1 -16.60 31.13 -21.72
CA MET A 1 -15.27 30.88 -21.14
C MET A 1 -15.47 30.01 -19.90
N SER A 2 -14.67 28.95 -19.84
CA SER A 2 -14.89 27.69 -19.10
C SER A 2 -15.07 27.87 -17.58
N LYS A 3 -16.03 27.13 -17.02
CA LYS A 3 -16.24 26.93 -15.59
C LYS A 3 -15.36 25.75 -15.16
N PHE A 4 -14.34 25.98 -14.35
CA PHE A 4 -13.66 24.91 -13.62
C PHE A 4 -14.56 24.49 -12.44
N ALA A 5 -15.11 23.29 -12.51
CA ALA A 5 -15.71 22.61 -11.38
C ALA A 5 -14.59 21.85 -10.67
N VAL A 6 -14.23 22.30 -9.46
CA VAL A 6 -13.42 21.51 -8.53
C VAL A 6 -14.43 20.63 -7.79
N ALA A 7 -14.38 19.32 -8.05
CA ALA A 7 -15.14 18.34 -7.29
C ALA A 7 -14.35 18.00 -6.03
N THR A 8 -14.74 18.57 -4.90
CA THR A 8 -14.24 18.20 -3.58
C THR A 8 -15.10 17.03 -3.08
N GLY A 9 -14.58 15.80 -3.18
CA GLY A 9 -15.20 14.63 -2.55
C GLY A 9 -14.88 14.62 -1.06
N LEU A 10 -15.91 14.80 -0.22
CA LEU A 10 -15.84 14.59 1.23
C LEU A 10 -16.31 13.16 1.51
N ALA A 11 -15.39 12.23 1.71
CA ALA A 11 -15.71 10.91 2.26
C ALA A 11 -16.04 11.06 3.76
N THR A 12 -17.20 10.54 4.17
CA THR A 12 -17.65 10.59 5.57
C THR A 12 -17.26 9.27 6.23
N GLY A 13 -16.28 9.32 7.14
CA GLY A 13 -15.70 8.15 7.80
C GLY A 13 -16.64 7.42 8.76
N ALA A 14 -16.46 6.10 8.83
CA ALA A 14 -17.00 5.25 9.88
C ALA A 14 -15.82 4.65 10.68
N LEU A 15 -15.51 5.26 11.82
CA LEU A 15 -14.56 4.73 12.80
C LEU A 15 -15.19 3.55 13.55
N VAL A 16 -14.67 2.35 13.35
CA VAL A 16 -14.94 1.20 14.23
C VAL A 16 -13.70 0.95 15.09
N SER A 17 -13.69 1.55 16.28
CA SER A 17 -12.74 1.19 17.34
C SER A 17 -13.41 0.23 18.32
N SER A 18 -12.95 -1.03 18.36
CA SER A 18 -13.31 -1.97 19.42
C SER A 18 -12.06 -2.47 20.13
N PHE A 19 -12.03 -2.23 21.45
CA PHE A 19 -11.01 -2.70 22.37
C PHE A 19 -11.19 -4.20 22.73
N ALA A 20 -10.05 -4.87 22.96
CA ALA A 20 -9.76 -5.83 24.06
C ALA A 20 -9.37 -7.27 23.69
N THR A 21 -8.12 -7.57 24.05
CA THR A 21 -7.58 -8.79 24.67
C THR A 21 -7.78 -10.15 24.00
N GLY A 22 -6.76 -10.51 23.23
CA GLY A 22 -6.32 -11.85 22.86
C GLY A 22 -5.11 -11.66 21.94
N ASN A 23 -4.05 -12.48 22.05
CA ASN A 23 -2.96 -12.49 21.07
C ASN A 23 -3.48 -13.09 19.75
N ALA A 24 -4.42 -12.40 19.12
CA ALA A 24 -4.77 -12.56 17.72
C ALA A 24 -4.08 -11.40 17.02
N PHE A 25 -3.14 -11.71 16.14
CA PHE A 25 -2.60 -10.73 15.22
C PHE A 25 -3.77 -10.00 14.53
N ALA A 26 -3.72 -8.67 14.47
CA ALA A 26 -4.55 -7.98 13.49
C ALA A 26 -4.09 -8.51 12.13
N VAL A 27 -4.99 -8.76 11.18
CA VAL A 27 -4.59 -9.32 9.87
C VAL A 27 -4.36 -8.17 8.87
N GLY A 28 -4.21 -6.95 9.38
CA GLY A 28 -4.21 -5.69 8.63
C GLY A 28 -5.11 -4.62 9.25
N PHE A 29 -4.98 -3.40 8.75
CA PHE A 29 -5.73 -2.21 9.16
C PHE A 29 -6.19 -1.39 7.96
N GLY A 30 -7.25 -0.59 8.15
CA GLY A 30 -7.72 0.37 7.15
C GLY A 30 -7.01 1.71 7.26
N PHE A 31 -6.81 2.37 6.11
CA PHE A 31 -6.30 3.73 6.02
C PHE A 31 -7.09 4.51 4.96
N GLU A 32 -7.11 5.83 5.08
CA GLU A 32 -7.73 6.69 4.07
C GLU A 32 -6.66 7.16 3.07
N THR A 33 -6.95 7.09 1.76
CA THR A 33 -6.04 7.55 0.71
C THR A 33 -6.41 8.97 0.27
N ASP A 34 -5.50 9.93 0.42
CA ASP A 34 -5.62 11.23 -0.26
C ASP A 34 -4.81 11.22 -1.56
N TYR A 35 -5.48 11.52 -2.66
CA TYR A 35 -4.89 11.48 -3.98
C TYR A 35 -5.31 12.67 -4.85
N PHE A 36 -4.64 12.83 -5.98
CA PHE A 36 -5.08 13.68 -7.08
C PHE A 36 -5.33 12.81 -8.30
N GLU A 37 -6.56 12.83 -8.81
CA GLU A 37 -6.92 12.16 -10.05
C GLU A 37 -6.99 13.18 -11.20
N ASN A 38 -6.25 12.92 -12.27
CA ASN A 38 -6.33 13.74 -13.47
C ASN A 38 -7.47 13.27 -14.39
N ALA A 39 -8.69 13.73 -14.07
CA ALA A 39 -9.88 13.71 -14.92
C ALA A 39 -10.44 12.34 -15.36
N SER A 40 -9.74 11.22 -15.13
CA SER A 40 -10.17 9.88 -15.54
C SER A 40 -9.41 8.77 -14.79
N PRO A 41 -10.06 7.60 -14.55
CA PRO A 41 -9.41 6.37 -14.09
C PRO A 41 -8.26 5.87 -14.96
N LYS A 42 -8.18 6.34 -16.21
CA LYS A 42 -7.10 6.05 -17.16
C LYS A 42 -5.87 6.95 -16.98
N GLY A 43 -5.99 8.06 -16.24
CA GLY A 43 -4.96 9.09 -16.09
C GLY A 43 -4.10 8.92 -14.84
N ASP A 44 -3.34 9.95 -14.49
CA ASP A 44 -2.57 9.93 -13.24
C ASP A 44 -3.48 9.91 -12.01
N ILE A 45 -3.15 9.04 -11.06
CA ILE A 45 -3.73 8.98 -9.72
C ILE A 45 -2.59 9.13 -8.73
N LEU A 46 -2.28 10.37 -8.39
CA LEU A 46 -1.09 10.71 -7.60
C LEU A 46 -1.42 10.64 -6.11
N LEU A 47 -0.83 9.68 -5.41
CA LEU A 47 -0.83 9.60 -3.96
C LEU A 47 -0.18 10.87 -3.39
N LYS A 48 -0.91 11.53 -2.48
CA LYS A 48 -0.42 12.68 -1.72
C LYS A 48 -0.11 12.29 -0.29
N SER A 49 -1.09 11.67 0.36
CA SER A 49 -0.98 11.27 1.75
C SER A 49 -1.86 10.06 2.04
N VAL A 50 -1.62 9.42 3.18
CA VAL A 50 -2.61 8.53 3.80
C VAL A 50 -2.90 8.96 5.22
N THR A 51 -4.09 8.63 5.70
CA THR A 51 -4.46 8.83 7.10
C THR A 51 -4.58 7.47 7.80
N ILE A 52 -3.78 7.26 8.84
CA ILE A 52 -3.84 6.07 9.72
C ILE A 52 -4.23 6.54 11.12
N GLY A 53 -5.48 6.29 11.53
CA GLY A 53 -6.00 6.84 12.78
C GLY A 53 -6.01 8.37 12.73
N ASP A 54 -5.22 9.01 13.58
CA ASP A 54 -5.07 10.48 13.64
C ASP A 54 -3.79 10.99 12.94
N GLU A 55 -2.98 10.10 12.35
CA GLU A 55 -1.72 10.44 11.69
C GLU A 55 -1.91 10.61 10.19
N ILE A 56 -1.38 11.72 9.64
CA ILE A 56 -1.28 11.95 8.19
C ILE A 56 0.15 11.68 7.77
N ILE A 57 0.33 10.81 6.77
CA ILE A 57 1.63 10.38 6.26
C ILE A 57 1.75 10.86 4.81
N GLU A 58 2.75 11.71 4.55
CA GLU A 58 3.08 12.23 3.22
C GLU A 58 4.45 11.75 2.72
N ASP A 59 5.32 11.30 3.63
CA ASP A 59 6.67 10.83 3.32
C ASP A 59 6.72 9.30 3.28
N PHE A 60 6.55 8.76 2.07
CA PHE A 60 6.54 7.34 1.81
C PHE A 60 7.93 6.78 1.51
N SER A 61 8.13 5.50 1.83
CA SER A 61 9.26 4.70 1.37
C SER A 61 8.83 3.97 0.09
N PHE A 62 9.45 4.32 -1.03
CA PHE A 62 9.22 3.66 -2.31
C PHE A 62 10.25 2.56 -2.56
N VAL A 63 9.94 1.65 -3.48
CA VAL A 63 10.85 0.62 -3.95
C VAL A 63 12.06 1.25 -4.65
N ASN A 64 13.26 0.77 -4.35
CA ASN A 64 14.50 1.18 -5.02
C ASN A 64 15.20 0.02 -5.78
N SER A 65 14.82 -1.23 -5.48
CA SER A 65 15.35 -2.42 -6.13
C SER A 65 14.29 -3.53 -6.13
N ALA A 66 14.31 -4.35 -7.17
CA ALA A 66 13.46 -5.52 -7.31
C ALA A 66 14.27 -6.71 -7.85
N VAL A 67 13.97 -7.89 -7.34
CA VAL A 67 14.49 -9.17 -7.84
C VAL A 67 13.28 -10.06 -8.12
N ILE A 68 13.10 -10.44 -9.37
CA ILE A 68 12.07 -11.40 -9.77
C ILE A 68 12.70 -12.78 -9.64
N ASP A 69 12.34 -13.52 -8.59
CA ASP A 69 12.83 -14.88 -8.35
C ASP A 69 12.08 -15.89 -9.23
N PHE A 70 10.80 -15.64 -9.46
CA PHE A 70 9.94 -16.51 -10.24
C PHE A 70 8.81 -15.74 -10.91
N ASN A 71 8.52 -16.10 -12.17
CA ASN A 71 7.34 -15.66 -12.90
C ASN A 71 6.94 -16.75 -13.88
N ASP A 72 5.75 -17.32 -13.74
CA ASP A 72 5.25 -18.32 -14.67
C ASP A 72 5.07 -17.71 -16.07
N ALA A 73 5.36 -18.51 -17.11
CA ALA A 73 4.88 -18.18 -18.45
C ALA A 73 3.37 -18.40 -18.50
N PHE A 74 2.63 -17.47 -19.08
CA PHE A 74 1.18 -17.54 -19.15
C PHE A 74 0.68 -17.42 -20.59
N ASP A 75 -0.14 -18.38 -21.02
CA ASP A 75 -0.76 -18.42 -22.35
C ASP A 75 -2.26 -18.17 -22.18
N GLY A 76 -2.73 -16.93 -22.37
CA GLY A 76 -4.15 -16.60 -22.19
C GLY A 76 -4.47 -15.13 -21.98
N GLY A 77 -3.47 -14.33 -21.58
CA GLY A 77 -3.53 -12.88 -21.36
C GLY A 77 -2.14 -12.29 -21.56
N ASN A 78 -1.64 -11.60 -20.56
CA ASN A 78 -0.23 -11.24 -20.45
C ASN A 78 0.65 -12.48 -20.60
N THR A 79 1.78 -12.35 -21.30
CA THR A 79 2.60 -13.55 -21.64
C THR A 79 3.36 -14.15 -20.45
N GLY A 80 3.20 -13.58 -19.25
CA GLY A 80 3.70 -14.10 -17.98
C GLY A 80 2.76 -13.75 -16.83
N ALA A 81 2.89 -14.45 -15.72
CA ALA A 81 1.99 -14.33 -14.57
C ALA A 81 2.03 -12.97 -13.88
N ALA A 82 3.13 -12.24 -14.01
CA ALA A 82 3.29 -10.85 -13.60
C ALA A 82 3.88 -10.01 -14.74
N SER A 83 3.26 -8.86 -14.97
CA SER A 83 3.58 -7.86 -15.97
C SER A 83 3.61 -6.47 -15.31
N ALA A 84 4.32 -5.54 -15.93
CA ALA A 84 4.24 -4.13 -15.55
C ALA A 84 3.15 -3.47 -16.40
N ASP A 85 2.21 -2.77 -15.77
CA ASP A 85 1.15 -2.04 -16.47
C ASP A 85 0.88 -0.66 -15.84
N LYS A 86 0.15 0.18 -16.57
CA LYS A 86 -0.22 1.52 -16.14
C LYS A 86 -1.53 1.98 -16.76
N GLY A 87 -2.10 3.06 -16.20
CA GLY A 87 -3.17 3.81 -16.84
C GLY A 87 -2.86 4.18 -18.30
N ASP A 88 -3.84 4.03 -19.20
CA ASP A 88 -3.72 4.37 -20.63
C ASP A 88 -3.11 5.75 -20.87
N ASN A 89 -3.56 6.71 -20.07
CA ASN A 89 -3.19 8.12 -20.14
C ASN A 89 -2.31 8.54 -18.96
N ALA A 90 -1.85 7.61 -18.12
CA ALA A 90 -0.93 7.89 -17.03
C ALA A 90 0.46 8.27 -17.57
N THR A 91 1.07 9.24 -16.91
CA THR A 91 2.40 9.76 -17.23
C THR A 91 3.49 8.97 -16.49
N GLY A 92 4.53 8.58 -17.22
CA GLY A 92 5.55 7.67 -16.69
C GLY A 92 5.09 6.22 -16.73
N GLY A 93 5.66 5.38 -15.87
CA GLY A 93 5.41 3.94 -15.82
C GLY A 93 5.93 3.21 -17.07
N VAL A 94 5.90 1.89 -17.00
CA VAL A 94 6.29 0.98 -18.07
C VAL A 94 5.15 -0.02 -18.26
N VAL A 95 4.87 -0.33 -19.53
CA VAL A 95 4.07 -1.49 -19.93
C VAL A 95 5.04 -2.54 -20.45
N GLN A 96 5.12 -3.67 -19.78
CA GLN A 96 5.96 -4.78 -20.19
C GLN A 96 5.39 -6.11 -19.73
N GLU A 97 5.19 -6.96 -20.73
CA GLU A 97 4.73 -8.32 -20.54
C GLU A 97 5.82 -9.28 -20.10
N ASN A 98 5.43 -10.32 -19.35
CA ASN A 98 6.29 -11.46 -19.01
C ASN A 98 7.63 -11.04 -18.41
N LEU A 99 7.55 -10.36 -17.26
CA LEU A 99 8.72 -9.90 -16.54
C LEU A 99 9.62 -11.10 -16.18
N SER A 100 10.92 -10.96 -16.44
CA SER A 100 11.93 -11.98 -16.16
C SER A 100 12.89 -11.52 -15.07
N GLU A 101 13.80 -12.39 -14.64
CA GLU A 101 14.86 -12.06 -13.67
C GLU A 101 15.69 -10.82 -14.05
N MET A 102 15.74 -10.45 -15.35
CA MET A 102 16.48 -9.29 -15.84
C MET A 102 15.70 -7.97 -15.77
N ASP A 103 14.40 -8.02 -15.47
CA ASP A 103 13.46 -6.88 -15.59
C ASP A 103 13.13 -6.23 -14.24
N GLY A 104 14.02 -6.38 -13.25
CA GLY A 104 13.84 -5.73 -11.95
C GLY A 104 13.75 -4.20 -12.02
N ASP A 105 14.43 -3.58 -12.98
CA ASP A 105 14.34 -2.12 -13.22
C ASP A 105 12.97 -1.68 -13.74
N VAL A 106 12.28 -2.55 -14.48
CA VAL A 106 10.89 -2.32 -14.95
C VAL A 106 9.92 -2.33 -13.77
N VAL A 107 10.06 -3.31 -12.87
CA VAL A 107 9.27 -3.36 -11.62
C VAL A 107 9.51 -2.10 -10.79
N VAL A 108 10.77 -1.69 -10.63
CA VAL A 108 11.12 -0.45 -9.93
C VAL A 108 10.51 0.77 -10.62
N ALA A 109 10.49 0.84 -11.95
CA ALA A 109 9.93 1.98 -12.68
C ALA A 109 8.43 2.20 -12.37
N ASN A 110 7.68 1.13 -12.12
CA ASN A 110 6.27 1.23 -11.74
C ASN A 110 6.08 1.49 -10.25
N LEU A 111 6.89 0.87 -9.38
CA LEU A 111 6.72 0.90 -7.93
C LEU A 111 7.48 2.04 -7.21
N SER A 112 8.42 2.71 -7.89
CA SER A 112 9.18 3.84 -7.33
C SER A 112 8.47 5.19 -7.40
N THR A 113 7.21 5.19 -7.84
CA THR A 113 6.44 6.41 -8.14
C THR A 113 5.21 6.53 -7.24
N ASN A 114 4.80 7.76 -6.95
CA ASN A 114 3.55 8.02 -6.23
C ASN A 114 2.30 7.93 -7.13
N ASN A 115 2.43 7.52 -8.40
CA ASN A 115 1.28 7.28 -9.25
C ASN A 115 0.72 5.88 -8.94
N LEU A 116 -0.48 5.83 -8.36
CA LEU A 116 -1.21 4.61 -8.01
C LEU A 116 -1.70 3.86 -9.26
N ASN A 117 -1.72 4.54 -10.40
CA ASN A 117 -2.04 3.95 -11.70
C ASN A 117 -0.81 3.37 -12.42
N HIS A 118 0.30 3.17 -11.71
CA HIS A 118 1.42 2.34 -12.16
C HIS A 118 1.46 1.11 -11.26
N ILE A 119 1.23 -0.07 -11.82
CA ILE A 119 0.99 -1.30 -11.07
C ILE A 119 1.89 -2.43 -11.56
N ILE A 120 1.93 -3.50 -10.78
CA ILE A 120 2.24 -4.83 -11.28
C ILE A 120 0.90 -5.52 -11.50
N ASP A 121 0.67 -5.93 -12.73
CA ASP A 121 -0.54 -6.55 -13.25
C ASP A 121 -0.32 -8.05 -13.40
N THR A 122 -1.30 -8.88 -13.06
CA THR A 122 -1.05 -10.33 -12.92
C THR A 122 -2.22 -11.20 -13.37
N GLU A 123 -1.92 -12.47 -13.65
CA GLU A 123 -2.88 -13.37 -14.31
C GLU A 123 -3.61 -14.30 -13.33
N ASP A 124 -4.90 -14.58 -13.60
CA ASP A 124 -5.82 -15.31 -12.72
C ASP A 124 -5.26 -16.65 -12.18
N GLU A 125 -4.54 -17.39 -13.02
CA GLU A 125 -3.96 -18.70 -12.69
C GLU A 125 -2.42 -18.67 -12.62
N GLY A 126 -1.80 -17.49 -12.74
CA GLY A 126 -0.36 -17.31 -12.72
C GLY A 126 0.24 -17.30 -11.31
N ALA A 127 1.47 -17.79 -11.19
CA ALA A 127 2.27 -17.66 -9.97
C ALA A 127 3.53 -16.81 -10.21
N PHE A 128 3.89 -16.02 -9.21
CA PHE A 128 5.10 -15.20 -9.22
C PHE A 128 5.73 -15.13 -7.83
N THR A 129 7.00 -14.76 -7.76
CA THR A 129 7.70 -14.37 -6.55
C THR A 129 8.66 -13.23 -6.87
N ILE A 130 8.44 -12.08 -6.22
CA ILE A 130 9.20 -10.85 -6.45
C ILE A 130 9.63 -10.28 -5.09
N ASP A 131 10.93 -10.12 -4.92
CA ASP A 131 11.56 -9.53 -3.75
C ASP A 131 11.80 -8.05 -4.00
N LEU A 132 11.34 -7.20 -3.08
CA LEU A 132 11.29 -5.75 -3.26
C LEU A 132 11.98 -5.07 -2.09
N GLN A 133 12.96 -4.23 -2.40
CA GLN A 133 13.71 -3.45 -1.43
C GLN A 133 13.25 -1.98 -1.45
N PHE A 134 13.08 -1.42 -0.27
CA PHE A 134 12.64 -0.07 -0.03
C PHE A 134 13.80 0.90 0.20
N GLY A 135 13.58 2.18 -0.09
CA GLY A 135 14.58 3.23 0.17
C GLY A 135 14.86 3.51 1.65
N LYS A 136 13.96 3.10 2.54
CA LYS A 136 14.03 3.26 3.99
C LYS A 136 13.54 1.99 4.68
N SER A 137 13.91 1.81 5.95
CA SER A 137 13.29 0.82 6.81
C SER A 137 11.82 1.17 7.05
N ILE A 138 10.95 0.18 7.01
CA ILE A 138 9.50 0.34 7.04
C ILE A 138 8.91 -0.29 8.30
N ASP A 139 7.85 0.32 8.83
CA ASP A 139 7.04 -0.22 9.94
C ASP A 139 5.65 -0.67 9.50
N ASN A 140 5.13 -0.09 8.41
CA ASN A 140 3.91 -0.56 7.75
C ASN A 140 4.11 -0.64 6.25
N LEU A 141 3.33 -1.53 5.64
CA LEU A 141 3.15 -1.65 4.20
C LEU A 141 1.71 -1.23 3.86
N LEU A 142 1.56 -0.28 2.95
CA LEU A 142 0.28 0.21 2.46
C LEU A 142 0.08 -0.33 1.05
N ILE A 143 -0.96 -1.13 0.86
CA ILE A 143 -1.17 -1.89 -0.37
C ILE A 143 -2.48 -1.45 -0.99
N TRP A 144 -2.48 -1.30 -2.32
CA TRP A 144 -3.65 -1.13 -3.16
C TRP A 144 -3.70 -2.26 -4.17
N GLU A 145 -4.91 -2.74 -4.46
CA GLU A 145 -5.15 -3.76 -5.49
C GLU A 145 -6.30 -3.32 -6.40
N ARG A 146 -6.16 -3.53 -7.71
CA ARG A 146 -7.22 -3.27 -8.70
C ARG A 146 -8.14 -4.50 -8.75
N GLY A 147 -9.44 -4.28 -8.64
CA GLY A 147 -10.47 -5.31 -8.81
C GLY A 147 -11.07 -5.86 -7.52
N LYS A 148 -10.34 -5.82 -6.40
CA LYS A 148 -10.70 -6.35 -5.06
C LYS A 148 -11.09 -7.82 -5.08
N ASN A 149 -10.51 -8.59 -5.99
CA ASN A 149 -10.94 -9.96 -6.29
C ASN A 149 -9.85 -11.01 -6.05
N SER A 150 -8.64 -10.58 -5.70
CA SER A 150 -7.48 -11.46 -5.66
C SER A 150 -6.91 -11.64 -4.27
N ASP A 151 -6.23 -12.76 -4.08
CA ASP A 151 -5.40 -13.00 -2.90
C ASP A 151 -3.96 -12.54 -3.22
N LEU A 152 -3.22 -12.06 -2.22
CA LEU A 152 -1.83 -11.64 -2.36
C LEU A 152 -0.99 -12.14 -1.19
N GLY A 153 0.14 -12.74 -1.51
CA GLY A 153 1.09 -13.25 -0.54
C GLY A 153 2.19 -12.25 -0.22
N ILE A 154 2.52 -12.09 1.06
CA ILE A 154 3.66 -11.30 1.50
C ILE A 154 4.44 -11.95 2.64
N VAL A 155 5.75 -11.68 2.71
CA VAL A 155 6.63 -12.04 3.84
C VAL A 155 7.81 -11.07 3.90
N ALA A 156 8.30 -10.76 5.10
CA ALA A 156 9.46 -9.90 5.27
C ALA A 156 10.77 -10.66 5.02
N LEU A 157 11.80 -9.95 4.55
CA LEU A 157 13.12 -10.50 4.29
C LEU A 157 14.20 -9.82 5.15
N ASP A 158 15.21 -10.58 5.57
CA ASP A 158 16.43 -10.02 6.13
C ASP A 158 17.40 -9.53 5.05
N ALA A 159 18.50 -8.90 5.46
CA ALA A 159 19.52 -8.37 4.54
C ALA A 159 20.25 -9.44 3.71
N ALA A 160 20.10 -10.72 4.05
CA ALA A 160 20.64 -11.84 3.28
C ALA A 160 19.58 -12.50 2.37
N GLY A 161 18.35 -11.97 2.35
CA GLY A 161 17.23 -12.48 1.56
C GLY A 161 16.53 -13.69 2.21
N ASN A 162 16.76 -13.96 3.49
CA ASN A 162 16.02 -15.00 4.20
C ASN A 162 14.68 -14.45 4.69
N GLU A 163 13.64 -15.27 4.61
CA GLU A 163 12.33 -14.94 5.17
C GLU A 163 12.43 -14.78 6.71
N ILE A 164 11.81 -13.72 7.21
CA ILE A 164 11.68 -13.42 8.64
C ILE A 164 10.22 -13.12 8.97
N GLY A 165 9.82 -13.47 10.18
CA GLY A 165 8.42 -13.38 10.59
C GLY A 165 7.55 -14.47 9.98
N GLU A 166 6.29 -14.16 9.75
CA GLU A 166 5.24 -15.06 9.26
C GLU A 166 4.90 -14.74 7.80
N LYS A 167 4.66 -15.79 7.02
CA LYS A 167 4.11 -15.68 5.67
C LYS A 167 2.62 -15.34 5.77
N LEU A 168 2.20 -14.18 5.26
CA LEU A 168 0.83 -13.71 5.29
C LEU A 168 0.19 -13.82 3.90
N THR A 169 -1.05 -14.31 3.86
CA THR A 169 -1.90 -14.23 2.67
C THR A 169 -3.02 -13.24 2.95
N ILE A 170 -2.99 -12.12 2.23
CA ILE A 170 -4.10 -11.18 2.14
C ILE A 170 -5.15 -11.84 1.26
N THR A 171 -6.27 -12.24 1.84
CA THR A 171 -7.35 -12.86 1.06
C THR A 171 -8.23 -11.78 0.44
N ARG A 172 -8.85 -12.07 -0.71
CA ARG A 172 -9.76 -11.18 -1.44
C ARG A 172 -10.90 -10.56 -0.61
N ASN A 173 -11.26 -11.21 0.50
CA ASN A 173 -12.29 -10.71 1.42
C ASN A 173 -11.79 -9.65 2.42
N MET A 174 -10.49 -9.36 2.42
CA MET A 174 -9.87 -8.40 3.34
C MET A 174 -9.75 -7.00 2.74
N TRP A 175 -9.88 -6.86 1.42
CA TRP A 175 -9.75 -5.57 0.75
C TRP A 175 -10.83 -4.59 1.19
N LEU A 176 -10.39 -3.42 1.63
CA LEU A 176 -11.26 -2.29 1.95
C LEU A 176 -11.35 -1.37 0.73
N ASP A 177 -12.47 -0.70 0.56
CA ASP A 177 -12.63 0.24 -0.56
C ASP A 177 -11.68 1.43 -0.42
N ALA A 178 -10.83 1.66 -1.42
CA ALA A 178 -9.93 2.81 -1.46
C ALA A 178 -10.64 4.10 -1.92
N GLY A 179 -11.86 4.00 -2.43
CA GLY A 179 -12.69 5.14 -2.84
C GLY A 179 -12.33 5.72 -4.22
N TYR A 180 -11.67 4.92 -5.06
CA TYR A 180 -11.38 5.25 -6.46
C TYR A 180 -11.32 4.01 -7.34
N SER A 181 -11.24 4.24 -8.65
CA SER A 181 -11.10 3.19 -9.66
C SER A 181 -9.90 3.49 -10.57
N ILE A 182 -9.29 2.45 -11.12
CA ILE A 182 -8.25 2.58 -12.14
C ILE A 182 -8.61 1.76 -13.39
N ASP A 183 -8.07 2.20 -14.51
CA ASP A 183 -8.27 1.62 -15.84
C ASP A 183 -6.91 1.63 -16.56
N THR A 184 -6.27 0.47 -16.60
CA THR A 184 -4.92 0.30 -17.17
C THR A 184 -4.99 -0.29 -18.58
N THR A 185 -3.85 -0.45 -19.25
CA THR A 185 -3.83 -0.76 -20.68
C THR A 185 -4.39 -2.15 -21.05
N GLU A 186 -4.45 -3.04 -20.06
CA GLU A 186 -4.87 -4.43 -20.21
C GLU A 186 -6.40 -4.61 -20.15
N ILE A 187 -7.14 -3.65 -19.57
CA ILE A 187 -8.60 -3.74 -19.36
C ILE A 187 -9.41 -2.68 -20.13
N ASP A 188 -10.65 -3.02 -20.48
CA ASP A 188 -11.54 -2.13 -21.23
C ASP A 188 -12.42 -1.23 -20.33
N GLU A 189 -12.55 -1.55 -19.04
CA GLU A 189 -13.41 -0.83 -18.09
C GLU A 189 -12.73 -0.64 -16.74
N ALA A 190 -12.82 0.58 -16.20
CA ALA A 190 -12.29 0.90 -14.87
C ALA A 190 -12.82 -0.03 -13.78
N GLN A 191 -11.90 -0.51 -12.93
CA GLN A 191 -12.20 -1.36 -11.78
C GLN A 191 -11.97 -0.62 -10.47
N GLU A 192 -12.77 -0.92 -9.45
CA GLU A 192 -12.60 -0.36 -8.11
C GLU A 192 -11.31 -0.86 -7.45
N VAL A 193 -10.69 0.00 -6.66
CA VAL A 193 -9.43 -0.30 -5.98
C VAL A 193 -9.65 -0.67 -4.52
N GLY A 194 -9.02 -1.76 -4.10
CA GLY A 194 -8.84 -2.19 -2.73
C GLY A 194 -7.70 -1.47 -2.05
N SER A 195 -7.77 -1.36 -0.73
CA SER A 195 -6.68 -0.89 0.12
C SER A 195 -6.60 -1.72 1.39
N LEU A 196 -5.38 -1.99 1.85
CA LEU A 196 -5.11 -2.63 3.12
C LEU A 196 -3.72 -2.26 3.64
N GLY A 197 -3.65 -1.86 4.90
CA GLY A 197 -2.39 -1.63 5.60
C GLY A 197 -1.97 -2.88 6.37
N ILE A 198 -0.67 -3.17 6.39
CA ILE A 198 -0.06 -4.30 7.09
C ILE A 198 1.03 -3.77 8.03
N SER A 199 0.95 -4.09 9.31
CA SER A 199 2.00 -3.84 10.30
C SER A 199 3.11 -4.88 10.14
N ILE A 200 4.34 -4.43 9.94
CA ILE A 200 5.49 -5.34 9.80
C ILE A 200 5.72 -6.13 11.10
N PHE A 201 5.54 -5.49 12.24
CA PHE A 201 5.83 -6.12 13.54
C PHE A 201 4.64 -6.96 14.02
N ASP A 202 3.43 -6.44 13.90
CA ASP A 202 2.25 -7.14 14.42
C ASP A 202 1.72 -8.17 13.42
N ASP A 203 1.54 -7.82 12.15
CA ASP A 203 0.84 -8.69 11.20
C ASP A 203 1.79 -9.71 10.55
N LEU A 204 3.06 -9.33 10.32
CA LEU A 204 4.11 -10.25 9.85
C LEU A 204 4.93 -10.86 11.00
N GLY A 205 4.65 -10.53 12.26
CA GLY A 205 5.32 -11.16 13.41
C GLY A 205 6.82 -10.93 13.49
N VAL A 206 7.35 -9.86 12.88
CA VAL A 206 8.78 -9.52 12.99
C VAL A 206 9.05 -9.00 14.40
N GLU A 207 9.89 -9.68 15.18
CA GLU A 207 10.05 -9.36 16.61
C GLU A 207 10.77 -8.02 16.85
N SER A 208 11.75 -7.68 16.02
CA SER A 208 12.51 -6.42 16.09
C SER A 208 13.43 -6.26 14.88
N GLY A 209 13.95 -5.06 14.69
CA GLY A 209 14.94 -4.75 13.67
C GLY A 209 14.39 -3.84 12.58
N ALA A 210 15.29 -3.46 11.68
CA ALA A 210 14.93 -2.73 10.48
C ALA A 210 14.52 -3.74 9.41
N VAL A 211 13.31 -3.58 8.87
CA VAL A 211 12.86 -4.30 7.68
C VAL A 211 12.84 -3.31 6.54
N ASP A 212 13.54 -3.60 5.47
CA ASP A 212 13.54 -2.78 4.25
C ASP A 212 13.25 -3.62 3.00
N SER A 213 12.91 -4.90 3.17
CA SER A 213 12.74 -5.85 2.07
C SER A 213 11.53 -6.74 2.32
N ILE A 214 10.65 -6.84 1.32
CA ILE A 214 9.43 -7.66 1.36
C ILE A 214 9.39 -8.53 0.10
N ARG A 215 9.09 -9.82 0.28
CA ARG A 215 8.75 -10.73 -0.81
C ARG A 215 7.25 -10.69 -1.03
N PHE A 216 6.84 -10.45 -2.26
CA PHE A 216 5.49 -10.61 -2.74
C PHE A 216 5.40 -11.90 -3.54
N PHE A 217 4.33 -12.65 -3.37
CA PHE A 217 4.10 -13.88 -4.12
C PHE A 217 2.62 -14.08 -4.44
N SER A 218 2.38 -14.77 -5.55
CA SER A 218 1.07 -15.29 -5.92
C SER A 218 1.20 -16.79 -6.21
N GLU A 219 0.15 -17.54 -5.94
CA GLU A 219 0.05 -18.96 -6.24
C GLU A 219 -1.17 -19.17 -7.15
N SER A 220 -1.16 -20.25 -7.93
CA SER A 220 -2.35 -20.65 -8.71
C SER A 220 -3.60 -20.68 -7.83
N GLY A 221 -4.62 -19.92 -8.20
CA GLY A 221 -5.87 -19.77 -7.44
C GLY A 221 -5.99 -18.48 -6.61
N PHE A 222 -4.95 -17.64 -6.63
CA PHE A 222 -4.98 -16.30 -6.05
C PHE A 222 -5.75 -15.29 -6.92
N ASN A 223 -6.16 -15.67 -8.14
CA ASN A 223 -6.96 -14.85 -9.05
C ASN A 223 -6.23 -13.59 -9.57
N GLY A 224 -4.90 -13.63 -9.70
CA GLY A 224 -4.14 -12.52 -10.29
C GLY A 224 -4.30 -11.19 -9.53
N PRO A 225 -3.55 -10.94 -8.43
CA PRO A 225 -3.58 -9.65 -7.77
C PRO A 225 -2.88 -8.55 -8.57
N ASP A 226 -3.58 -7.45 -8.82
CA ASP A 226 -3.04 -6.31 -9.56
C ASP A 226 -2.67 -5.18 -8.60
N TRP A 227 -1.41 -5.07 -8.23
CA TRP A 227 -1.05 -4.39 -6.99
C TRP A 227 -0.10 -3.21 -7.17
N LYS A 228 -0.21 -2.30 -6.20
CA LYS A 228 0.71 -1.20 -5.91
C LYS A 228 0.91 -1.14 -4.40
N PHE A 229 2.08 -0.74 -3.95
CA PHE A 229 2.30 -0.49 -2.53
C PHE A 229 3.30 0.63 -2.28
N VAL A 230 3.32 1.08 -1.03
CA VAL A 230 4.39 1.92 -0.46
C VAL A 230 4.64 1.51 0.99
N GLY A 231 5.83 1.80 1.49
CA GLY A 231 6.15 1.64 2.90
C GLY A 231 6.01 2.94 3.67
N THR A 232 5.78 2.86 4.97
CA THR A 232 5.87 4.01 5.88
C THR A 232 7.15 3.91 6.70
N ASP A 233 7.81 5.04 6.99
CA ASP A 233 9.13 5.03 7.65
C ASP A 233 9.02 4.61 9.14
N ALA A 234 9.83 3.63 9.55
CA ALA A 234 9.90 3.16 10.93
C ALA A 234 10.50 4.18 11.91
N ALA A 235 11.20 5.21 11.41
CA ALA A 235 11.78 6.28 12.22
C ALA A 235 10.84 7.47 12.45
N ARG A 236 9.56 7.37 12.03
CA ARG A 236 8.60 8.49 12.16
C ARG A 236 8.47 8.94 13.61
N VAL A 237 8.80 10.22 13.82
CA VAL A 237 8.54 10.93 15.08
C VAL A 237 7.19 11.62 14.94
N PRO A 238 6.19 11.38 15.82
CA PRO A 238 4.91 12.06 15.74
C PRO A 238 5.08 13.57 15.70
N GLU A 239 4.37 14.26 14.80
CA GLU A 239 4.57 15.69 14.63
C GLU A 239 4.37 16.48 15.94
N PRO A 240 5.18 17.53 16.19
CA PRO A 240 5.18 18.28 17.46
C PRO A 240 3.84 18.92 17.86
N ALA A 241 2.85 19.01 16.96
CA ALA A 241 1.51 19.51 17.26
C ALA A 241 0.84 18.71 18.41
N PHE A 242 1.20 17.43 18.56
CA PHE A 242 0.64 16.56 19.59
C PHE A 242 1.25 16.76 21.00
N ILE A 243 2.53 17.18 21.10
CA ILE A 243 3.21 17.43 22.38
C ILE A 243 2.67 18.69 23.07
N LEU A 244 2.13 19.65 22.30
CA LEU A 244 1.46 20.83 22.85
C LEU A 244 0.07 20.53 23.44
N GLY A 245 -0.62 19.50 22.95
CA GLY A 245 -1.95 19.09 23.45
C GLY A 245 -1.90 18.49 24.87
N PHE A 246 -0.93 17.61 25.13
CA PHE A 246 -0.78 16.99 26.45
C PHE A 246 -0.25 17.94 27.54
N THR A 247 0.55 18.94 27.16
CA THR A 247 1.04 19.96 28.11
C THR A 247 -0.05 20.95 28.53
N LEU A 248 -1.03 21.26 27.67
CA LEU A 248 -2.15 22.14 28.00
C LEU A 248 -3.18 21.48 28.93
N VAL A 249 -3.49 20.19 28.75
CA VAL A 249 -4.42 19.46 29.62
C VAL A 249 -3.83 19.24 31.03
N GLY A 250 -2.52 18.95 31.12
CA GLY A 250 -1.81 18.88 32.40
C GLY A 250 -1.74 20.23 33.14
N GLY A 251 -1.52 21.32 32.40
CA GLY A 251 -1.49 22.69 32.95
C GLY A 251 -2.85 23.17 33.46
N ALA A 252 -3.94 22.88 32.74
CA ALA A 252 -5.29 23.27 33.12
C ALA A 252 -5.76 22.58 34.42
N LEU A 253 -5.47 21.28 34.58
CA LEU A 253 -5.83 20.52 35.79
C LEU A 253 -5.03 20.94 37.03
N ALA A 254 -3.75 21.30 36.86
CA ALA A 254 -2.93 21.84 37.94
C ALA A 254 -3.41 23.24 38.39
N TRP A 255 -3.90 24.06 37.46
CA TRP A 255 -4.40 25.40 37.77
C TRP A 255 -5.79 25.36 38.44
N GLN A 256 -6.67 24.44 38.00
CA GLN A 256 -7.98 24.22 38.62
C GLN A 256 -7.89 23.73 40.07
N LYS A 257 -6.87 22.91 40.39
CA LYS A 257 -6.63 22.45 41.78
C LYS A 257 -6.13 23.58 42.69
N ARG A 258 -5.39 24.56 42.16
CA ARG A 258 -4.95 25.74 42.94
C ARG A 258 -6.06 26.75 43.17
N ALA A 259 -6.96 26.93 42.21
CA ALA A 259 -8.09 27.86 42.33
C ALA A 259 -9.18 27.42 43.32
N LYS A 260 -9.26 26.12 43.66
CA LYS A 260 -10.18 25.58 44.67
C LYS A 260 -9.61 25.51 46.10
N ALA A 261 -8.33 25.80 46.27
CA ALA A 261 -7.63 25.76 47.56
C ALA A 261 -7.30 27.16 48.13
N ALA A 262 -7.85 28.22 47.52
CA ALA A 262 -7.73 29.62 47.94
C ALA A 262 -9.11 30.17 48.32
#